data_AF-A0A7L4PI69-F1
#
_entry.id   AF-A0A7L4PI69-F1
#
_cell.length_a   1.000
_cell.length_b   1.000
_cell.length_c   1.000
_cell.angle_alpha   90.00
_cell.angle_beta   90.00
_cell.angle_gamma   90.00
#
_symmetry.space_group_name_H-M   'P 1'
#
loop_
_entity.id
_entity.type
_entity.pdbx_description
1 polymer ?
#
loop_
_entity_poly.entity_id
_entity_poly.type
_entity_poly.pdbx_seq_one_letter_code
_entity_poly.pdbx_strand_id
1 'polypeptide(L)'
;MVDLHDGPPSLGQRAADWVSDNVGSWYFILLQTLIVAVWVILNATSYIRHWDPYPFIFMNLVFSLQAAYTASLVMISQNRQDEMARKMANNNYVVDLKTAREVRAIHDHLDAQDRIMADLCREMAEIRASNRSG
;
A
#
# COMPACT_ATOMS: atom_id res chain seq x y z
N MET A 1 5.13 -23.20 -7.41
CA MET A 1 4.23 -22.25 -8.09
C MET A 1 2.83 -22.80 -7.84
N VAL A 2 2.11 -22.26 -6.86
CA VAL A 2 0.79 -22.75 -6.48
C VAL A 2 -0.22 -22.03 -7.36
N ASP A 3 -0.63 -22.67 -8.44
CA ASP A 3 -1.81 -22.25 -9.21
C ASP A 3 -3.05 -22.53 -8.37
N LEU A 4 -3.50 -21.50 -7.64
CA LEU A 4 -4.85 -21.46 -7.09
C LEU A 4 -5.80 -21.19 -8.26
N HIS A 5 -6.65 -22.18 -8.50
CA HIS A 5 -7.74 -22.15 -9.45
C HIS A 5 -8.76 -21.09 -9.02
N ASP A 6 -8.60 -19.84 -9.45
CA ASP A 6 -9.63 -18.82 -9.29
C ASP A 6 -10.68 -19.04 -10.38
N GLY A 7 -11.85 -19.51 -9.96
CA GLY A 7 -13.05 -19.59 -10.79
C GLY A 7 -13.42 -18.21 -11.38
N PRO A 8 -14.44 -18.14 -12.27
CA PRO A 8 -14.81 -16.91 -12.94
C PRO A 8 -14.96 -15.78 -11.91
N PRO A 9 -14.32 -14.61 -12.13
CA PRO A 9 -14.21 -13.56 -11.13
C PRO A 9 -15.61 -13.21 -10.62
N SER A 10 -15.78 -13.25 -9.30
CA SER A 10 -17.07 -12.99 -8.69
C SER A 10 -17.52 -11.58 -9.08
N LEU A 11 -18.83 -11.35 -9.20
CA LEU A 11 -19.37 -10.02 -9.53
C LEU A 11 -18.84 -8.93 -8.57
N GLY A 12 -18.52 -9.30 -7.33
CA GLY A 12 -17.89 -8.43 -6.35
C GLY A 12 -16.44 -8.05 -6.69
N GLN A 13 -15.63 -8.98 -7.20
CA GLN A 13 -14.25 -8.68 -7.64
C GLN A 13 -14.26 -7.77 -8.87
N ARG A 14 -15.13 -8.04 -9.86
CA ARG A 14 -15.25 -7.18 -11.05
C ARG A 14 -15.76 -5.78 -10.71
N ALA A 15 -16.71 -5.69 -9.77
CA ALA A 15 -17.18 -4.40 -9.27
C ALA A 15 -16.08 -3.67 -8.48
N ALA A 16 -15.29 -4.38 -7.66
CA ALA A 16 -14.19 -3.80 -6.91
C ALA A 16 -13.07 -3.25 -7.83
N ASP A 17 -12.71 -3.99 -8.88
CA ASP A 17 -11.72 -3.55 -9.87
C ASP A 17 -12.24 -2.34 -10.68
N TRP A 18 -13.51 -2.38 -11.12
CA TRP A 18 -14.15 -1.25 -11.81
C TRP A 18 -14.28 0.00 -10.93
N VAL A 19 -14.60 -0.17 -9.64
CA VAL A 19 -14.67 0.91 -8.66
C VAL A 19 -13.27 1.46 -8.39
N SER A 20 -12.24 0.61 -8.25
CA SER A 20 -10.85 1.05 -8.05
C SER A 20 -10.35 1.91 -9.22
N ASP A 21 -10.67 1.51 -10.45
CA ASP A 21 -10.25 2.26 -11.65
C ASP A 21 -11.07 3.55 -11.87
N ASN A 22 -12.34 3.58 -11.46
CA ASN A 22 -13.22 4.74 -11.71
C ASN A 22 -13.28 5.75 -10.56
N VAL A 23 -13.14 5.34 -9.29
CA VAL A 23 -13.22 6.24 -8.13
C VAL A 23 -12.01 7.19 -8.05
N GLY A 24 -10.89 6.83 -8.67
CA GLY A 24 -9.72 7.72 -8.81
C GLY A 24 -9.73 8.62 -10.05
N SER A 25 -10.74 8.51 -10.91
CA SER A 25 -10.72 9.11 -12.25
C SER A 25 -11.51 10.42 -12.32
N TRP A 26 -10.95 11.43 -13.02
CA TRP A 26 -11.59 12.73 -13.30
C TRP A 26 -12.98 12.59 -13.95
N TYR A 27 -13.24 11.47 -14.63
CA TYR A 27 -14.51 11.15 -15.26
C TYR A 27 -15.67 10.98 -14.27
N PHE A 28 -15.43 10.46 -13.05
CA PHE A 28 -16.49 10.29 -12.05
C PHE A 28 -17.02 11.65 -11.55
N ILE A 29 -16.11 12.60 -11.32
CA ILE A 29 -16.45 13.97 -10.90
C ILE A 29 -17.24 14.68 -12.00
N LEU A 30 -16.84 14.52 -13.27
CA LEU A 30 -17.56 15.09 -14.42
C LEU A 30 -18.98 14.51 -14.54
N LEU A 31 -19.14 13.19 -14.42
CA LEU A 31 -20.45 12.53 -14.47
C LEU A 31 -21.37 13.02 -13.34
N GLN A 32 -20.86 13.05 -12.11
CA GLN A 32 -21.63 13.51 -10.94
C GLN A 32 -22.06 14.98 -11.10
N THR A 33 -21.15 15.83 -11.55
CA THR A 33 -21.44 17.26 -11.82
C THR A 33 -22.50 17.41 -12.91
N LEU A 34 -22.43 16.62 -13.98
CA LEU A 34 -23.38 16.67 -15.08
C LEU A 34 -24.77 16.18 -14.67
N ILE A 35 -24.88 15.11 -13.87
CA ILE A 35 -26.14 14.63 -13.32
C ILE A 35 -26.82 15.72 -12.47
N VAL A 36 -26.05 16.37 -11.59
CA VAL A 36 -26.56 17.45 -10.72
C VAL A 36 -26.96 18.66 -11.56
N ALA A 37 -26.15 19.06 -12.54
CA ALA A 37 -26.47 20.16 -13.44
C ALA A 37 -27.75 19.90 -14.25
N VAL A 38 -27.91 18.69 -14.81
CA VAL A 38 -29.13 18.28 -15.52
C VAL A 38 -30.35 18.30 -14.58
N TRP A 39 -30.20 17.82 -13.35
CA TRP A 39 -31.27 17.82 -12.36
C TRP A 39 -31.72 19.24 -11.98
N VAL A 40 -30.76 20.15 -11.77
CA VAL A 40 -31.01 21.57 -11.50
C VAL A 40 -31.68 22.24 -12.70
N ILE A 41 -31.20 21.99 -13.93
CA ILE A 41 -31.80 22.56 -15.15
C ILE A 41 -33.23 22.05 -15.35
N LEU A 42 -33.48 20.75 -15.16
CA LEU A 42 -34.83 20.17 -15.27
C LEU A 42 -35.80 20.74 -14.23
N ASN A 43 -35.34 20.94 -12.98
CA ASN A 43 -36.15 21.57 -11.94
C ASN A 43 -36.36 23.07 -12.18
N ALA A 44 -35.32 23.80 -12.62
CA ALA A 44 -35.36 25.24 -12.87
C ALA A 44 -36.23 25.59 -14.11
N THR A 45 -36.28 24.71 -15.11
CA THR A 45 -37.07 24.94 -16.34
C THR A 45 -38.57 24.72 -16.11
N SER A 46 -39.01 24.36 -14.89
CA SER A 46 -40.42 24.25 -14.50
C SER A 46 -41.26 23.37 -15.43
N TYR A 47 -40.62 22.43 -16.13
CA TYR A 47 -41.31 21.54 -17.09
C TYR A 47 -42.16 20.48 -16.36
N ILE A 48 -41.86 20.23 -15.09
CA ILE A 48 -42.61 19.36 -14.20
C ILE A 48 -42.86 20.17 -12.92
N ARG A 49 -44.11 20.61 -12.72
CA ARG A 49 -44.63 21.33 -11.54
C ARG A 49 -43.71 21.26 -10.30
N HIS A 50 -43.16 22.41 -9.87
CA HIS A 50 -42.53 22.72 -8.55
C HIS A 50 -42.43 21.56 -7.53
N TRP A 51 -41.74 20.47 -7.86
CA TRP A 51 -41.74 19.27 -7.00
C TRP A 51 -40.73 19.42 -5.85
N ASP A 52 -39.75 20.31 -6.01
CA ASP A 52 -38.73 20.62 -5.00
C ASP A 52 -38.48 22.15 -4.92
N PRO A 53 -39.38 22.92 -4.26
CA PRO A 53 -39.13 24.33 -3.94
C PRO A 53 -37.99 24.45 -2.91
N TYR A 54 -37.33 25.61 -2.88
CA TYR A 54 -36.23 25.91 -1.95
C TYR A 54 -36.58 25.53 -0.49
N PRO A 55 -35.74 24.77 0.25
CA PRO A 55 -34.42 24.23 -0.08
C PRO A 55 -34.54 22.81 -0.68
N PHE A 56 -33.73 22.45 -1.68
CA PHE A 56 -33.76 21.15 -2.37
C PHE A 56 -33.58 19.95 -1.40
N ILE A 57 -34.65 19.53 -0.73
CA ILE A 57 -34.64 18.57 0.38
C ILE A 57 -34.27 17.18 -0.14
N PHE A 58 -34.76 16.82 -1.33
CA PHE A 58 -34.45 15.52 -1.91
C PHE A 58 -32.98 15.41 -2.33
N MET A 59 -32.43 16.45 -2.98
CA MET A 59 -31.00 16.46 -3.32
C MET A 59 -30.13 16.39 -2.06
N ASN A 60 -30.45 17.18 -1.05
CA ASN A 60 -29.70 17.18 0.21
C ASN A 60 -29.71 15.79 0.88
N LEU A 61 -30.87 15.12 0.89
CA LEU A 61 -31.00 13.76 1.41
C LEU A 61 -30.13 12.76 0.62
N VAL A 62 -30.21 12.79 -0.72
CA VAL A 62 -29.45 11.88 -1.59
C VAL A 62 -27.94 12.08 -1.43
N PHE A 63 -27.46 13.32 -1.38
CA PHE A 63 -26.04 13.61 -1.14
C PHE A 63 -25.59 13.14 0.24
N SER A 64 -26.41 13.34 1.27
CA SER A 64 -26.11 12.87 2.62
C SER A 64 -25.99 11.34 2.67
N LEU A 65 -26.91 10.63 2.02
CA LEU A 65 -26.86 9.18 1.90
C LEU A 65 -25.64 8.73 1.07
N GLN A 66 -25.34 9.42 -0.03
CA GLN A 66 -24.18 9.13 -0.88
C GLN A 66 -22.88 9.28 -0.09
N ALA A 67 -22.75 10.33 0.73
CA ALA A 67 -21.59 10.55 1.59
C ALA A 67 -21.45 9.42 2.62
N ALA A 68 -22.54 9.02 3.28
CA ALA A 68 -22.54 7.92 4.24
C ALA A 68 -22.14 6.57 3.60
N TYR A 69 -22.65 6.28 2.40
CA TYR A 69 -22.28 5.08 1.66
C TYR A 69 -20.81 5.10 1.23
N THR A 70 -20.33 6.25 0.74
CA THR A 70 -18.91 6.44 0.37
C THR A 70 -18.00 6.24 1.58
N ALA A 71 -18.32 6.83 2.72
CA ALA A 71 -17.58 6.65 3.95
C ALA A 71 -17.52 5.18 4.39
N SER A 72 -18.64 4.46 4.27
CA SER A 72 -18.71 3.02 4.59
C SER A 72 -17.83 2.18 3.67
N LEU A 73 -17.88 2.43 2.35
CA LEU A 73 -17.03 1.75 1.38
C LEU A 73 -15.54 2.05 1.61
N VAL A 74 -15.21 3.32 1.89
CA VAL A 74 -13.84 3.75 2.21
C VAL A 74 -13.35 3.02 3.46
N MET A 75 -14.16 2.94 4.52
CA MET A 75 -13.81 2.25 5.75
C MET A 75 -13.57 0.75 5.53
N ILE A 76 -14.38 0.08 4.70
CA ILE A 76 -14.15 -1.33 4.33
C ILE A 76 -12.84 -1.49 3.54
N SER A 77 -12.58 -0.59 2.59
CA SER A 77 -11.35 -0.61 1.80
C SER A 77 -10.11 -0.34 2.66
N GLN A 78 -10.22 0.58 3.61
CA GLN A 78 -9.18 0.90 4.59
C GLN A 78 -8.89 -0.29 5.51
N ASN A 79 -9.92 -0.92 6.09
CA ASN A 79 -9.74 -2.11 6.94
C ASN A 79 -8.96 -3.24 6.21
N ARG A 80 -9.26 -3.45 4.92
CA ARG A 80 -8.55 -4.44 4.10
C ARG A 80 -7.09 -4.04 3.85
N GLN A 81 -6.83 -2.76 3.57
CA GLN A 81 -5.47 -2.25 3.39
C GLN A 81 -4.66 -2.34 4.68
N ASP A 82 -5.26 -2.03 5.83
CA ASP A 82 -4.61 -2.12 7.14
C ASP A 82 -4.23 -3.57 7.50
N GLU A 83 -5.09 -4.54 7.20
CA GLU A 83 -4.78 -5.96 7.41
C GLU A 83 -3.59 -6.41 6.54
N MET A 84 -3.58 -6.03 5.26
CA MET A 84 -2.45 -6.30 4.36
C MET A 84 -1.18 -5.60 4.85
N ALA A 85 -1.26 -4.33 5.26
CA ALA A 85 -0.14 -3.57 5.79
C ALA A 85 0.45 -4.22 7.04
N ARG A 86 -0.39 -4.73 7.97
CA ARG A 86 0.07 -5.47 9.15
C ARG A 86 0.84 -6.74 8.77
N LYS A 87 0.35 -7.52 7.80
CA LYS A 87 1.03 -8.73 7.32
C LYS A 87 2.38 -8.39 6.67
N MET A 88 2.40 -7.35 5.83
CA MET A 88 3.63 -6.85 5.21
C MET A 88 4.65 -6.37 6.24
N ALA A 89 4.21 -5.62 7.25
CA ALA A 89 5.08 -5.13 8.33
C ALA A 89 5.74 -6.27 9.11
N ASN A 90 4.98 -7.33 9.44
CA ASN A 90 5.54 -8.49 10.12
C ASN A 90 6.58 -9.23 9.25
N ASN A 91 6.30 -9.41 7.96
CA ASN A 91 7.25 -10.05 7.06
C ASN A 91 8.53 -9.22 6.89
N ASN A 92 8.40 -7.91 6.70
CA ASN A 92 9.54 -7.00 6.61
C ASN A 92 10.39 -7.04 7.88
N TYR A 93 9.77 -7.06 9.06
CA TYR A 93 10.49 -7.18 10.33
C TYR A 93 11.34 -8.47 10.40
N VAL A 94 10.79 -9.61 9.97
CA VAL A 94 11.53 -10.88 9.95
C VAL A 94 12.70 -10.83 8.95
N VAL A 95 12.48 -10.25 7.77
CA VAL A 95 13.52 -10.07 6.76
C VAL A 95 14.63 -9.14 7.25
N ASP A 96 14.29 -8.04 7.91
CA ASP A 96 15.26 -7.10 8.48
C ASP A 96 16.12 -7.76 9.56
N LEU A 97 15.50 -8.54 10.46
CA LEU A 97 16.25 -9.29 11.47
C LEU A 97 17.20 -10.33 10.85
N LYS A 98 16.76 -11.01 9.78
CA LYS A 98 17.60 -11.98 9.08
C LYS A 98 18.79 -11.29 8.42
N THR A 99 18.54 -10.18 7.72
CA THR A 99 19.57 -9.36 7.07
C THR A 99 20.58 -8.85 8.11
N ALA A 100 20.11 -8.36 9.25
CA ALA A 100 20.98 -7.89 10.33
C ALA A 100 21.85 -9.01 10.90
N ARG A 101 21.34 -10.25 11.01
CA ARG A 101 22.12 -11.42 11.43
C ARG A 101 23.18 -11.80 10.41
N GLU A 102 22.84 -11.82 9.13
CA GLU A 102 23.79 -12.13 8.05
C GLU A 102 24.92 -11.10 8.02
N VAL A 103 24.60 -9.81 8.14
CA VAL A 103 25.61 -8.74 8.23
C VAL A 103 26.52 -8.93 9.45
N ARG A 104 25.98 -9.29 10.61
CA ARG A 104 26.80 -9.59 11.81
C ARG A 104 27.72 -10.80 11.59
N ALA A 105 27.21 -11.87 11.00
CA ALA A 105 28.02 -13.06 10.72
C ALA A 105 29.19 -12.74 9.77
N ILE A 106 28.96 -11.88 8.77
CA ILE A 106 30.02 -11.39 7.89
C ILE A 106 31.04 -10.56 8.68
N HIS A 107 30.57 -9.66 9.54
CA HIS A 107 31.43 -8.83 10.37
C HIS A 107 32.31 -9.67 11.31
N ASP A 108 31.73 -10.65 12.01
CA ASP A 108 32.46 -11.56 12.88
C ASP A 108 33.52 -12.37 12.11
N HIS A 109 33.21 -12.77 10.87
CA HIS A 109 34.15 -13.46 10.01
C HIS A 109 35.33 -12.57 9.57
N LEU A 110 35.07 -11.31 9.24
CA LEU A 110 36.10 -10.32 8.91
C LEU A 110 37.01 -10.07 10.12
N ASP A 111 36.43 -9.88 11.32
CA ASP A 111 37.18 -9.72 12.57
C ASP A 111 38.06 -10.92 12.89
N ALA A 112 37.62 -12.14 12.54
CA ALA A 112 38.43 -13.34 12.69
C ALA A 112 39.59 -13.37 11.70
N GLN A 113 39.36 -12.99 10.43
CA GLN A 113 40.42 -12.89 9.42
C GLN A 113 41.47 -11.84 9.79
N ASP A 114 41.07 -10.69 10.32
CA ASP A 114 41.98 -9.63 10.75
C ASP A 114 42.93 -10.10 11.86
N ARG A 115 42.43 -10.89 12.81
CA ARG A 115 43.26 -11.48 13.88
C ARG A 115 44.27 -12.46 13.32
N ILE A 116 43.84 -13.36 12.43
CA ILE A 116 44.73 -14.33 11.78
C ILE A 116 45.83 -13.61 10.99
N MET A 117 45.46 -12.57 10.24
CA MET A 117 46.43 -11.77 9.48
C MET A 117 47.44 -11.08 10.40
N ALA A 118 46.99 -10.54 11.54
CA ALA A 118 47.85 -9.91 12.53
C ALA A 118 48.84 -10.91 13.15
N ASP A 119 48.40 -12.13 13.46
CA ASP A 119 49.27 -13.18 14.02
C ASP A 119 50.30 -13.66 12.98
N LEU A 120 49.89 -13.90 11.73
CA LEU A 120 50.81 -14.25 10.63
C LEU A 120 51.87 -13.17 10.41
N CYS A 121 51.49 -11.89 10.49
CA CYS A 121 52.45 -10.79 10.38
C CYS A 121 53.47 -10.80 11.52
N ARG A 122 53.05 -11.15 12.74
CA ARG A 122 53.93 -11.25 13.91
C ARG A 122 54.92 -12.41 13.75
N GLU A 123 54.44 -13.59 13.36
CA GLU A 123 55.28 -14.79 13.16
C GLU A 123 56.32 -14.56 12.05
N MET A 124 55.90 -13.96 10.93
CA MET A 124 56.82 -13.58 9.85
C MET A 124 57.90 -12.60 10.31
N ALA A 125 57.56 -11.65 11.20
CA ALA A 125 58.53 -10.71 11.75
C ALA A 125 59.55 -11.40 12.67
N GLU A 126 59.11 -12.36 13.48
CA GLU A 126 59.96 -13.16 14.36
C GLU A 126 60.93 -14.06 13.58
N ILE A 127 60.46 -14.78 12.55
CA ILE A 127 61.31 -15.59 11.67
C ILE A 127 62.36 -14.71 10.98
N ARG A 128 61.95 -13.54 10.50
CA ARG A 128 62.86 -12.59 9.85
C ARG A 128 63.88 -11.98 10.81
N ALA A 129 63.57 -11.88 12.10
CA ALA A 129 64.52 -11.46 13.13
C ALA A 129 65.53 -12.58 13.41
N SER A 130 65.06 -13.81 13.62
CA SER A 130 65.90 -15.00 13.88
C SER A 130 66.89 -15.29 12.74
N ASN A 131 66.46 -15.17 11.48
CA ASN A 131 67.29 -15.40 10.30
C ASN A 131 68.32 -14.28 10.05
N ARG A 132 68.20 -13.13 10.74
CA ARG A 132 69.14 -12.01 10.63
C ARG A 132 70.24 -12.05 11.70
N SER A 133 70.07 -12.87 12.73
CA SER A 133 70.99 -13.03 13.86
C SER A 133 71.80 -14.33 13.82
N GLY A 134 71.66 -15.15 12.78
CA GLY A 134 72.56 -16.27 12.43
C GLY A 134 73.36 -15.93 11.17
#